data_AF-A0A7C6XYC9-F1
#
_entry.id   AF-A0A7C6XYC9-F1
#
_cell.length_a   1.000
_cell.length_b   1.000
_cell.length_c   1.000
_cell.angle_alpha   90.00
_cell.angle_beta   90.00
_cell.angle_gamma   90.00
#
_symmetry.space_group_name_H-M   'P 1'
#
loop_
_entity.id
_entity.type
_entity.pdbx_description
1 polymer ?
#
loop_
_entity_poly.entity_id
_entity_poly.type
_entity_poly.pdbx_seq_one_letter_code
_entity_poly.pdbx_strand_id
1 'polypeptide(L)'
;MKENQLTFGLPEEVGIPSAAITEFLERLQKKRLCLHGLILWRKGKVVAEGYAAPFHKDRKHRMYSISKTFVSAAIGLLVDQGLLSLSDRVVDFFPGDRPAEVHP
;
A
#
# COMPACT_ATOMS: atom_id res chain seq x y z
N MET A 1 -0.20 22.86 -0.56
CA MET A 1 -0.86 21.53 -0.57
C MET A 1 -1.83 21.51 0.59
N LYS A 2 -3.11 21.18 0.37
CA LYS A 2 -4.04 21.03 1.50
C LYS A 2 -3.56 19.85 2.34
N GLU A 3 -3.52 20.00 3.66
CA GLU A 3 -3.30 18.87 4.57
C GLU A 3 -4.39 17.82 4.28
N ASN A 4 -3.98 16.68 3.73
CA ASN A 4 -4.89 15.58 3.45
C ASN A 4 -5.11 14.83 4.78
N GLN A 5 -5.91 15.42 5.67
CA GLN A 5 -6.28 14.79 6.93
C GLN A 5 -7.24 13.63 6.64
N LEU A 6 -6.91 12.45 7.16
CA LEU A 6 -7.81 11.31 7.14
C LEU A 6 -9.06 11.66 7.94
N THR A 7 -10.24 11.48 7.34
CA THR A 7 -11.51 11.65 8.05
C THR A 7 -11.86 10.36 8.78
N PHE A 8 -12.29 10.47 10.04
CA PHE A 8 -12.75 9.32 10.82
C PHE A 8 -14.28 9.25 10.80
N GLY A 9 -14.83 8.04 10.95
CA GLY A 9 -16.26 7.86 11.10
C GLY A 9 -16.63 6.49 11.64
N LEU A 10 -17.94 6.26 11.78
CA LEU A 10 -18.44 4.99 12.29
C LEU A 10 -18.45 3.94 11.16
N PRO A 11 -18.16 2.66 11.47
CA PRO A 11 -18.31 1.56 10.51
C PRO A 11 -19.67 1.57 9.79
N GLU A 12 -20.74 1.86 10.52
CA GLU A 12 -22.11 1.82 10.01
C GLU A 12 -22.35 2.88 8.92
N GLU A 13 -21.71 4.05 9.02
CA GLU A 13 -21.81 5.12 8.02
C GLU A 13 -21.26 4.67 6.65
N VAL A 14 -20.34 3.71 6.65
CA VAL A 14 -19.74 3.17 5.43
C VAL A 14 -20.29 1.79 5.05
N GLY A 15 -21.34 1.34 5.75
CA GLY A 15 -22.01 0.07 5.51
C GLY A 15 -21.20 -1.13 6.00
N ILE A 16 -20.52 -1.00 7.14
CA ILE A 16 -19.82 -2.09 7.84
C ILE A 16 -20.43 -2.19 9.24
N PRO A 17 -21.03 -3.31 9.64
CA PRO A 17 -21.43 -3.51 11.03
C PRO A 17 -20.19 -3.56 11.94
N SER A 18 -20.17 -2.80 13.04
CA SER A 18 -19.05 -2.82 14.00
C SER A 18 -18.71 -4.24 14.50
N ALA A 19 -19.73 -5.09 14.69
CA ALA A 19 -19.55 -6.48 15.09
C ALA A 19 -18.67 -7.29 14.12
N ALA A 20 -18.71 -7.01 12.82
CA ALA A 20 -17.88 -7.70 11.82
C ALA A 20 -16.39 -7.39 11.99
N ILE A 21 -16.06 -6.16 12.43
CA ILE A 21 -14.67 -5.74 12.70
C ILE A 21 -14.17 -6.46 13.96
N THR A 22 -14.97 -6.50 15.03
CA THR A 22 -14.63 -7.22 16.26
C THR A 22 -14.43 -8.71 15.99
N GLU A 23 -15.37 -9.35 15.28
CA GLU A 23 -15.26 -10.77 14.93
C GLU A 23 -14.01 -11.06 14.08
N PHE A 24 -13.67 -10.18 13.13
CA PHE A 24 -12.44 -10.29 12.36
C PHE A 24 -11.20 -10.26 13.26
N LEU A 25 -11.09 -9.29 14.17
CA LEU A 25 -9.97 -9.18 15.10
C LEU A 25 -9.86 -10.40 16.01
N GLU A 26 -10.98 -10.89 16.55
CA GLU A 26 -11.02 -12.12 17.34
C GLU A 26 -10.52 -13.33 16.56
N ARG A 27 -10.90 -13.45 15.28
CA ARG A 27 -10.43 -14.55 14.41
C ARG A 27 -8.94 -14.47 14.17
N LEU A 28 -8.37 -13.27 13.96
CA LEU A 28 -6.91 -13.09 13.83
C LEU A 28 -6.19 -13.50 15.11
N GLN A 29 -6.72 -13.11 16.27
CA GLN A 29 -6.17 -13.46 17.58
C GLN A 29 -6.25 -14.97 17.85
N LYS A 30 -7.39 -15.62 17.58
CA LYS A 30 -7.58 -17.07 17.72
C LYS A 30 -6.59 -17.85 16.85
N LYS A 31 -6.29 -17.34 15.64
CA LYS A 31 -5.29 -17.91 14.73
C LYS A 31 -3.83 -17.58 15.12
N ARG A 32 -3.62 -16.82 16.19
CA ARG A 32 -2.29 -16.38 16.67
C ARG A 32 -1.46 -15.70 15.58
N LEU A 33 -2.13 -14.92 14.72
CA LEU A 33 -1.43 -14.15 13.70
C LEU A 33 -0.68 -12.99 14.36
N CYS A 34 0.57 -12.78 13.96
CA CYS A 34 1.38 -11.66 14.42
C CYS A 34 0.89 -10.37 13.74
N LEU A 35 -0.13 -9.74 14.32
CA LEU A 35 -0.67 -8.46 13.86
C LEU A 35 0.08 -7.33 14.54
N HIS A 36 0.75 -6.48 13.77
CA HIS A 36 1.36 -5.26 14.30
C HIS A 36 0.35 -4.11 14.43
N GLY A 37 -0.56 -4.00 13.47
CA GLY A 37 -1.64 -3.02 13.48
C GLY A 37 -2.57 -3.19 12.27
N LEU A 38 -3.72 -2.54 12.32
CA LEU A 38 -4.77 -2.56 11.31
C LEU A 38 -5.31 -1.14 11.13
N ILE A 39 -5.50 -0.73 9.88
CA ILE A 39 -6.27 0.46 9.51
C ILE A 39 -7.30 0.00 8.48
N LEU A 40 -8.58 0.27 8.74
CA LEU A 40 -9.69 -0.02 7.83
C LEU A 40 -10.26 1.29 7.29
N TRP A 41 -10.14 1.50 5.98
CA TRP A 41 -10.58 2.70 5.28
C TRP A 41 -11.59 2.35 4.19
N ARG A 42 -12.75 3.03 4.19
CA ARG A 42 -13.82 2.82 3.19
C ARG A 42 -14.62 4.10 2.99
N LYS A 43 -15.05 4.37 1.74
CA LYS A 43 -15.82 5.56 1.36
C LYS A 43 -15.20 6.87 1.91
N GLY A 44 -13.88 6.99 1.84
CA GLY A 44 -13.15 8.18 2.30
C GLY A 44 -12.95 8.30 3.81
N LYS A 45 -13.47 7.37 4.62
CA LYS A 45 -13.37 7.42 6.09
C LYS A 45 -12.55 6.26 6.65
N VAL A 46 -11.71 6.54 7.65
CA VAL A 46 -11.12 5.53 8.52
C VAL A 46 -12.18 5.15 9.54
N VAL A 47 -12.54 3.86 9.59
CA VAL A 47 -13.63 3.36 10.45
C VAL A 47 -13.17 2.38 11.51
N ALA A 48 -11.93 1.92 11.43
CA ALA A 48 -11.24 1.26 12.52
C ALA A 48 -9.73 1.43 12.36
N GLU A 49 -9.03 1.64 13.47
CA GLU A 49 -7.58 1.75 13.54
C GLU A 49 -7.12 1.19 14.89
N GLY A 50 -6.07 0.39 14.89
CA GLY A 50 -5.53 -0.20 16.12
C GLY A 50 -4.14 -0.78 15.92
N TYR A 51 -3.34 -0.79 16.99
CA TYR A 51 -1.96 -1.24 16.99
C TYR A 51 -1.73 -2.15 18.20
N ALA A 52 -1.09 -3.30 17.98
CA ALA A 52 -0.70 -4.18 19.07
C ALA A 52 0.57 -3.66 19.73
N ALA A 53 0.67 -3.67 21.05
CA ALA A 53 1.90 -3.26 21.73
C ALA A 53 3.10 -4.12 21.28
N PRO A 54 4.31 -3.54 21.08
CA PRO A 54 4.70 -2.14 21.31
C PRO A 54 4.59 -1.25 20.04
N PHE A 55 3.80 -1.64 19.04
CA PHE A 55 3.55 -0.80 17.87
C PHE A 55 2.56 0.32 18.18
N HIS A 56 2.70 1.44 17.46
CA HIS A 56 1.83 2.60 17.55
C HIS A 56 1.91 3.38 16.23
N LYS A 57 0.96 4.29 15.99
CA LYS A 57 0.80 5.02 14.72
C LYS A 57 2.08 5.69 14.20
N ASP A 58 2.90 6.25 15.10
CA ASP A 58 4.10 7.01 14.75
C ASP A 58 5.36 6.13 14.61
N ARG A 59 5.24 4.82 14.84
CA ARG A 59 6.37 3.91 14.75
C ARG A 59 6.67 3.58 13.30
N LYS A 60 7.91 3.77 12.87
CA LYS A 60 8.36 3.35 11.53
C LYS A 60 8.34 1.83 11.41
N HIS A 61 7.78 1.34 10.30
CA HIS A 61 7.74 -0.08 9.95
C HIS A 61 8.67 -0.39 8.78
N ARG A 62 9.31 -1.56 8.81
CA ARG A 62 9.94 -2.12 7.61
C ARG A 62 8.83 -2.60 6.69
N MET A 63 8.74 -2.00 5.51
CA MET A 63 7.64 -2.24 4.57
C MET A 63 7.99 -3.21 3.42
N TYR A 64 9.22 -3.72 3.39
CA TYR A 64 9.69 -4.72 2.42
C TYR A 64 9.32 -4.36 0.97
N SER A 65 8.57 -5.23 0.29
CA SER A 65 8.21 -5.07 -1.12
C SER A 65 7.25 -3.93 -1.42
N ILE A 66 6.79 -3.13 -0.44
CA ILE A 66 5.95 -1.96 -0.74
C ILE A 66 6.62 -1.00 -1.73
N SER A 67 7.96 -0.95 -1.76
CA SER A 67 8.71 -0.11 -2.69
C SER A 67 8.30 -0.36 -4.14
N LYS A 68 7.88 -1.59 -4.48
CA LYS A 68 7.39 -1.94 -5.81
C LYS A 68 6.12 -1.17 -6.18
N THR A 69 5.19 -0.98 -5.24
CA THR A 69 3.98 -0.17 -5.48
C THR A 69 4.34 1.27 -5.85
N PHE A 70 5.29 1.87 -5.12
CA PHE A 70 5.74 3.23 -5.40
C PHE A 70 6.48 3.33 -6.74
N VAL A 71 7.37 2.38 -7.05
CA VAL A 71 8.07 2.32 -8.34
C VAL A 71 7.09 2.12 -9.48
N SER A 72 6.12 1.21 -9.36
CA SER A 72 5.08 1.02 -10.38
C SER A 72 4.23 2.26 -10.61
N ALA A 73 3.88 2.99 -9.54
CA ALA A 73 3.18 4.27 -9.66
C ALA A 73 4.04 5.31 -10.40
N ALA A 74 5.32 5.41 -10.07
CA ALA A 74 6.25 6.30 -10.77
C ALA A 74 6.38 5.95 -12.26
N ILE A 75 6.49 4.66 -12.60
CA ILE A 75 6.51 4.20 -14.00
C ILE A 75 5.21 4.60 -14.71
N GLY A 76 4.04 4.41 -14.10
CA GLY A 76 2.76 4.84 -14.67
C GLY A 76 2.71 6.34 -14.95
N LEU A 77 3.28 7.17 -14.06
CA LEU A 77 3.39 8.62 -14.28
C LEU A 77 4.34 8.97 -15.42
N LEU A 78 5.46 8.26 -15.58
CA LEU A 78 6.40 8.47 -16.69
C LEU A 78 5.78 8.08 -18.04
N VAL A 79 4.98 7.01 -18.08
CA VAL A 79 4.20 6.62 -19.26
C VAL A 79 3.17 7.68 -19.61
N ASP A 80 2.42 8.19 -18.63
CA ASP A 80 1.44 9.26 -18.83
C ASP A 80 2.07 10.55 -19.39
N GLN A 81 3.31 10.85 -18.97
CA GLN A 81 4.10 11.98 -19.47
C GLN A 81 4.78 11.72 -20.82
N GLY A 82 4.65 10.52 -21.39
CA GLY A 82 5.31 10.13 -22.65
C GLY A 82 6.83 10.04 -22.57
N LEU A 83 7.39 9.91 -21.36
CA LEU A 83 8.84 9.83 -21.14
C LEU A 83 9.40 8.42 -21.37
N LEU A 84 8.54 7.40 -21.30
CA LEU A 84 8.83 6.02 -21.68
C LEU A 84 7.55 5.30 -22.09
N SER A 85 7.68 4.19 -22.80
CA SER A 85 6.62 3.22 -23.09
C SER A 85 6.83 1.91 -22.33
N LEU A 86 5.75 1.21 -22.00
CA LEU A 86 5.81 -0.14 -21.44
C LEU A 86 6.38 -1.18 -22.41
N SER A 87 6.42 -0.84 -23.71
CA SER A 87 7.03 -1.66 -24.76
C SER A 87 8.48 -1.29 -25.05
N ASP A 88 9.05 -0.30 -24.35
CA ASP A 88 10.44 0.06 -24.55
C ASP A 88 11.36 -1.09 -24.15
N ARG A 89 12.43 -1.27 -24.92
CA ARG A 89 13.44 -2.27 -24.60
C ARG A 89 14.25 -1.78 -23.41
N VAL A 90 14.33 -2.60 -22.36
CA VAL A 90 15.10 -2.26 -21.15
C VAL A 90 16.55 -1.90 -21.48
N VAL A 91 17.16 -2.60 -22.45
CA VAL A 91 18.56 -2.36 -22.87
C VAL A 91 18.82 -0.96 -23.42
N ASP A 92 17.79 -0.27 -23.92
CA ASP A 92 17.94 1.07 -24.49
C ASP A 92 18.13 2.13 -23.39
N PHE A 93 17.70 1.85 -22.15
CA PHE A 93 17.91 2.73 -20.98
C PHE A 93 19.29 2.58 -20.31
N PHE A 94 19.96 1.44 -20.52
CA PHE A 94 21.23 1.11 -19.86
C PHE A 94 22.32 0.78 -20.90
N PRO A 95 22.74 1.75 -21.73
CA PRO A 95 23.65 1.48 -22.84
C PRO A 95 25.04 0.97 -22.39
N GLY A 96 25.47 1.30 -21.16
CA GLY A 96 26.73 0.82 -20.58
C GLY A 96 26.74 -0.67 -20.21
N ASP A 97 25.56 -1.26 -20.00
CA ASP A 97 25.39 -2.66 -19.58
C ASP A 97 24.85 -3.54 -20.71
N ARG A 98 24.83 -3.02 -21.95
CA ARG A 98 24.25 -3.72 -23.10
C ARG A 98 25.12 -4.92 -23.49
N PRO A 99 24.57 -6.15 -23.50
CA PRO A 99 25.31 -7.31 -23.97
C PRO A 99 25.58 -7.21 -25.48
N ALA A 100 26.65 -7.88 -25.94
CA ALA A 100 27.05 -7.89 -27.35
C ALA A 100 25.94 -8.44 -28.26
N GLU A 101 25.23 -9.46 -27.78
CA GLU A 101 24.02 -9.99 -28.41
C GLU A 101 22.81 -9.72 -27.52
N VAL A 102 21.79 -9.08 -28.09
CA VAL A 102 20.52 -8.83 -27.42
C VAL A 102 19.55 -9.89 -27.91
N HIS A 103 19.04 -10.73 -27.01
CA HIS A 103 17.97 -11.67 -27.33
C HIS A 103 16.74 -10.88 -27.81
N PRO A 104 16.01 -11.36 -28.85
CA PRO A 104 14.80 -10.72 -29.35
C PRO A 104 13.77 -10.45 -28.27
#